data_AF-L9ZWT9-F1
#
_entry.id   AF-L9ZWT9-F1
#
_cell.length_a   1.000
_cell.length_b   1.000
_cell.length_c   1.000
_cell.angle_alpha   90.00
_cell.angle_beta   90.00
_cell.angle_gamma   90.00
#
_symmetry.space_group_name_H-M   'P 1'
#
loop_
_entity.id
_entity.type
_entity.pdbx_description
1 polymer ?
#
loop_
_entity_poly.entity_id
_entity_poly.type
_entity_poly.pdbx_seq_one_letter_code
_entity_poly.pdbx_strand_id
1 'polypeptide(L)'
;MTTIRDELAIAVGVGDRFCVEVAQREGMLVAAHPREGSPLDIAVVEGIDQLEAVPATPVEVEIEPRIVEDYVVGRLVAAACSTADPP
;
A
#
# COMPACT_ATOMS: atom_id res chain seq x y z
N MET A 1 -26.36 -9.38 -0.02
CA MET A 1 -26.11 -8.00 0.44
C MET A 1 -24.64 -7.72 0.16
N THR A 2 -24.34 -7.25 -1.05
CA THR A 2 -22.99 -6.80 -1.43
C THR A 2 -22.95 -5.31 -1.13
N THR A 3 -22.37 -4.97 0.00
CA THR A 3 -22.14 -3.56 0.35
C THR A 3 -20.99 -3.11 -0.53
N ILE A 4 -21.14 -2.03 -1.29
CA ILE A 4 -20.13 -1.44 -2.20
C ILE A 4 -18.70 -1.37 -1.62
N ARG A 5 -18.58 -1.32 -0.30
CA ARG A 5 -17.32 -1.38 0.45
C ARG A 5 -16.54 -2.70 0.31
N ASP A 6 -17.25 -3.81 0.19
CA ASP A 6 -16.70 -5.16 0.06
C ASP A 6 -16.13 -5.37 -1.34
N GLU A 7 -16.84 -4.88 -2.35
CA GLU A 7 -16.46 -4.96 -3.76
C GLU A 7 -15.16 -4.19 -4.02
N LEU A 8 -15.05 -2.99 -3.43
CA LEU A 8 -13.85 -2.17 -3.52
C LEU A 8 -12.69 -2.81 -2.76
N ALA A 9 -12.94 -3.37 -1.56
CA ALA A 9 -11.95 -4.08 -0.78
C ALA A 9 -11.38 -5.30 -1.52
N ILE A 10 -12.22 -6.03 -2.25
CA ILE A 10 -11.81 -7.15 -3.12
C ILE A 10 -11.03 -6.64 -4.33
N ALA A 11 -11.44 -5.51 -4.90
CA ALA A 11 -10.79 -4.90 -6.07
C ALA A 11 -9.37 -4.40 -5.73
N VAL A 12 -9.17 -3.72 -4.60
CA VAL A 12 -7.83 -3.29 -4.13
C VAL A 12 -7.01 -4.44 -3.51
N GLY A 13 -7.65 -5.54 -3.10
CA GLY A 13 -6.94 -6.66 -2.47
C GLY A 13 -6.59 -6.38 -1.02
N VAL A 14 -7.58 -5.95 -0.23
CA VAL A 14 -7.42 -5.77 1.22
C VAL A 14 -6.97 -7.10 1.86
N GLY A 15 -5.90 -7.04 2.63
CA GLY A 15 -5.25 -8.20 3.26
C GLY A 15 -4.19 -8.87 2.39
N ASP A 16 -4.07 -8.51 1.11
CA ASP A 16 -2.99 -8.95 0.24
C ASP A 16 -1.75 -8.05 0.40
N ARG A 17 -0.59 -8.64 0.12
CA ARG A 17 0.71 -7.96 0.12
C ARG A 17 1.19 -7.77 -1.29
N PHE A 18 1.60 -6.54 -1.60
CA PHE A 18 2.13 -6.20 -2.91
C PHE A 18 3.45 -5.48 -2.78
N CYS A 19 4.34 -5.77 -3.72
CA CYS A 19 5.54 -5.00 -3.91
C CYS A 19 5.23 -3.80 -4.79
N VAL A 20 5.37 -2.61 -4.23
CA VAL A 20 5.00 -1.36 -4.88
C VAL A 20 6.12 -0.35 -4.82
N GLU A 21 6.24 0.44 -5.87
CA GLU A 21 7.17 1.57 -5.92
C GLU A 21 6.50 2.77 -5.27
N VAL A 22 7.02 3.18 -4.11
CA VAL A 22 6.55 4.38 -3.41
C VAL A 22 7.26 5.63 -3.90
N ALA A 23 6.52 6.69 -4.14
CA ALA A 23 6.99 8.04 -4.41
C ALA A 23 6.60 8.95 -3.24
N GLN A 24 7.49 9.85 -2.85
CA GLN A 24 7.14 10.88 -1.87
C GLN A 24 6.30 11.96 -2.55
N ARG A 25 5.09 12.21 -2.03
CA ARG A 25 4.20 13.29 -2.44
C ARG A 25 3.68 13.99 -1.20
N GLU A 26 3.81 15.31 -1.15
CA GLU A 26 3.19 16.13 -0.09
C GLU A 26 3.56 15.71 1.35
N GLY A 27 4.73 15.09 1.53
CA GLY A 27 5.19 14.60 2.84
C GLY A 27 4.68 13.20 3.22
N MET A 28 3.93 12.53 2.34
CA MET A 28 3.52 11.13 2.49
C MET A 28 4.11 10.25 1.39
N LEU A 29 4.21 8.94 1.64
CA LEU A 29 4.60 7.96 0.63
C LEU A 29 3.34 7.47 -0.08
N VAL A 30 3.29 7.65 -1.39
CA VAL A 30 2.21 7.12 -2.25
C VAL A 30 2.78 6.13 -3.23
N ALA A 31 2.06 5.05 -3.49
CA ALA A 31 2.43 4.03 -4.47
C ALA A 31 1.31 3.89 -5.49
N ALA A 32 1.71 3.73 -6.75
CA ALA A 32 0.77 3.34 -7.79
C ALA A 32 0.27 1.92 -7.52
N HIS A 33 -1.04 1.70 -7.64
CA HIS A 33 -1.59 0.38 -7.43
C HIS A 33 -1.20 -0.54 -8.60
N PRO A 34 -0.59 -1.72 -8.36
CA PRO A 34 -0.17 -2.62 -9.44
C PRO A 34 -1.35 -3.30 -10.16
N ARG A 35 -2.59 -3.10 -9.69
CA ARG A 35 -3.80 -3.60 -10.34
C ARG A 35 -4.32 -2.52 -11.27
N GLU A 36 -4.36 -2.81 -12.57
CA GLU A 36 -4.94 -1.90 -13.58
C GLU A 36 -6.42 -1.56 -13.33
N GLY A 37 -7.13 -2.36 -12.53
CA GLY A 37 -8.53 -2.13 -12.16
C GLY A 37 -8.74 -1.36 -10.86
N SER A 38 -7.68 -0.96 -10.14
CA SER A 38 -7.81 -0.22 -8.89
C SER A 38 -8.09 1.26 -9.18
N PRO A 39 -9.24 1.81 -8.73
CA PRO A 39 -9.55 3.22 -8.92
C PRO A 39 -8.79 4.15 -7.95
N LEU A 40 -8.05 3.59 -6.98
CA LEU A 40 -7.34 4.31 -5.93
C LEU A 40 -5.86 3.92 -5.90
N ASP A 41 -5.00 4.90 -5.67
CA ASP A 41 -3.58 4.71 -5.35
C ASP A 41 -3.40 4.26 -3.89
N ILE A 42 -2.20 3.78 -3.55
CA ILE A 42 -1.89 3.26 -2.21
C ILE A 42 -1.14 4.34 -1.43
N ALA A 43 -1.72 4.82 -0.34
CA ALA A 43 -0.99 5.66 0.63
C ALA A 43 -0.26 4.74 1.61
N VAL A 44 1.06 4.71 1.50
CA VAL A 44 1.91 3.93 2.39
C VAL A 44 2.14 4.73 3.65
N VAL A 45 1.53 4.28 4.74
CA VAL A 45 1.75 4.86 6.06
C VAL A 45 2.69 3.96 6.83
N GLU A 46 3.91 4.44 7.04
CA GLU A 46 4.67 4.00 8.20
C GLU A 46 3.96 4.59 9.43
N GLY A 47 3.83 3.82 10.50
CA GLY A 47 3.15 4.27 11.71
C GLY A 47 3.86 5.48 12.34
N ILE A 48 3.55 6.68 11.83
CA ILE A 48 3.73 8.06 12.29
C ILE A 48 4.99 8.43 13.11
N ASP A 49 6.05 7.64 13.14
CA ASP A 49 7.18 7.94 14.05
C ASP A 49 8.57 8.00 13.41
N GLN A 50 8.85 7.42 12.23
CA GLN A 50 10.24 7.30 11.77
C GLN A 50 10.47 7.44 10.25
N LEU A 51 9.85 8.44 9.60
CA LEU A 51 10.27 8.84 8.26
C LEU A 51 11.57 9.70 8.31
N GLU A 52 12.62 9.19 8.97
CA GLU A 52 13.95 9.81 8.96
C GLU A 52 14.72 9.47 7.66
N ALA A 53 14.29 8.43 6.92
CA ALA A 53 14.88 8.04 5.64
C ALA A 53 13.81 7.49 4.67
N VAL A 54 13.90 7.87 3.39
CA VAL A 54 13.06 7.28 2.33
C VAL A 54 13.48 5.81 2.15
N PRO A 55 12.57 4.83 2.29
CA PRO A 55 12.91 3.43 2.13
C PRO A 55 13.34 3.14 0.68
N ALA A 56 14.18 2.11 0.50
CA ALA A 56 14.61 1.69 -0.82
C ALA A 56 13.46 1.03 -1.57
N THR A 57 12.88 1.72 -2.55
CA THR A 57 11.84 1.19 -3.43
C THR A 57 12.39 0.09 -4.35
N PRO A 58 11.65 -0.98 -4.66
CA PRO A 58 10.26 -1.27 -4.25
C PRO A 58 10.13 -1.80 -2.82
N VAL A 59 9.03 -1.44 -2.16
CA VAL A 59 8.69 -1.85 -0.78
C VAL A 59 7.51 -2.82 -0.76
N GLU A 60 7.42 -3.67 0.25
CA GLU A 60 6.28 -4.55 0.45
C GLU A 60 5.27 -3.90 1.40
N VAL A 61 4.03 -3.79 0.95
CA VAL A 61 2.93 -3.22 1.72
C VAL A 61 1.74 -4.17 1.76
N GLU A 62 1.08 -4.21 2.92
CA GLU A 62 -0.18 -4.93 3.12
C GLU A 62 -1.34 -3.94 3.05
N ILE A 63 -2.32 -4.21 2.19
CA ILE A 63 -3.46 -3.31 1.98
C ILE A 63 -4.44 -3.44 3.14
N GLU A 64 -4.66 -2.37 3.88
CA GLU A 64 -5.59 -2.35 5.01
C GLU A 64 -7.04 -2.07 4.52
N PRO A 65 -8.07 -2.49 5.28
CA PRO A 65 -9.48 -2.14 5.03
C PRO A 65 -9.78 -0.66 5.37
N ARG A 66 -8.84 0.24 5.11
CA ARG A 66 -8.89 1.65 5.47
C ARG A 66 -8.53 2.50 4.26
N ILE A 67 -9.32 3.54 4.04
CA ILE A 67 -9.12 4.51 2.96
C ILE A 67 -9.02 5.88 3.62
N VAL A 68 -8.02 6.66 3.22
CA VAL A 68 -7.82 8.05 3.66
C VAL A 68 -7.87 8.91 2.42
N GLU A 69 -8.81 9.87 2.42
CA GLU A 69 -9.06 10.76 1.29
C GLU A 69 -9.45 9.96 0.03
N ASP A 70 -8.50 9.74 -0.89
CA ASP A 70 -8.65 8.98 -2.14
C ASP A 70 -7.60 7.85 -2.27
N TYR A 71 -6.95 7.50 -1.16
CA TYR A 71 -5.90 6.50 -1.13
C TYR A 71 -6.29 5.34 -0.24
N VAL A 72 -6.04 4.11 -0.71
CA VAL A 72 -6.10 2.94 0.16
C VAL A 72 -4.86 2.92 1.05
N VAL A 73 -5.05 2.67 2.35
CA VAL A 73 -3.94 2.63 3.30
C VAL A 73 -3.17 1.34 3.10
N GLY A 74 -1.91 1.46 2.68
CA GLY A 74 -0.94 0.38 2.67
C GLY A 74 -0.09 0.44 3.92
N ARG A 75 -0.12 -0.60 4.74
CA ARG A 75 0.80 -0.75 5.86
C ARG A 75 2.12 -1.27 5.34
N LEU A 76 3.21 -0.54 5.57
CA LEU A 76 4.55 -1.05 5.26
C LEU A 76 4.85 -2.30 6.11
N VAL A 77 5.07 -3.43 5.44
CA VAL A 77 5.48 -4.69 6.09
C VAL A 77 6.97 -4.94 5.92
N ALA A 78 7.54 -4.53 4.78
CA ALA A 78 8.99 -4.57 4.55
C ALA A 78 9.47 -3.38 3.70
N ALA A 79 10.54 -2.73 4.16
CA ALA A 79 11.19 -1.63 3.45
C ALA A 79 12.05 -2.07 2.24
N ALA A 80 12.08 -3.37 1.95
CA ALA A 80 12.70 -3.93 0.76
C ALA A 80 11.87 -5.14 0.31
N CYS A 81 11.26 -5.05 -0.87
CA CYS A 81 10.70 -6.22 -1.53
C CYS A 81 11.87 -7.08 -2.04
N SER A 82 12.45 -7.88 -1.16
CA SER A 82 13.35 -8.94 -1.58
C SER A 82 12.48 -10.12 -1.97
N THR A 83 12.65 -10.63 -3.19
CA THR A 83 12.06 -11.90 -3.66
C THR A 83 12.67 -13.10 -2.92
N ALA A 84 13.01 -12.95 -1.65
CA ALA A 84 13.63 -13.93 -0.80
C ALA A 84 12.54 -14.74 -0.10
N ASP A 85 12.08 -15.75 -0.83
CA ASP A 85 11.61 -17.05 -0.32
C ASP A 85 12.20 -17.36 1.08
N PRO A 86 11.39 -17.37 2.16
CA PRO A 86 11.86 -17.92 3.43
C PRO A 86 11.95 -19.46 3.35
N PRO A 87 12.92 -20.08 4.05
CA PRO A 87 13.46 -21.42 3.78
C PRO A 87 12.53 -22.61 4.01
#